data_AF-A0A927SEC7-F1
#
_entry.id   AF-A0A927SEC7-F1
#
_cell.length_a   1.000
_cell.length_b   1.000
_cell.length_c   1.000
_cell.angle_alpha   90.00
_cell.angle_beta   90.00
_cell.angle_gamma   90.00
#
_symmetry.space_group_name_H-M   'P 1'
#
loop_
_entity.id
_entity.type
_entity.pdbx_description
1 polymer ?
#
loop_
_entity_poly.entity_id
_entity_poly.type
_entity_poly.pdbx_seq_one_letter_code
_entity_poly.pdbx_strand_id
1 'polypeptide(L)' 'MRKSAPINVIVHCPATGEGQRELARRVSGVRADFVTDAIRRLNCPTSQKLALLNAVTESARQQKQEHNRRQTASGPIR' A
#
# COMPACT_ATOMS: atom_id res chain seq x y z
N MET A 1 -28.70 18.80 -20.62
CA MET A 1 -27.89 17.74 -19.97
C MET A 1 -28.72 17.14 -18.84
N ARG A 2 -28.98 15.82 -18.83
CA ARG A 2 -29.70 15.18 -17.72
C ARG A 2 -28.74 15.09 -16.52
N LYS A 3 -29.10 15.71 -15.39
CA LYS A 3 -28.39 15.52 -14.12
C LYS A 3 -28.81 14.15 -13.58
N SER A 4 -27.90 13.19 -13.55
CA SER A 4 -28.12 11.90 -12.90
C SER A 4 -28.40 12.12 -11.41
N ALA A 5 -29.37 11.41 -10.85
CA ALA A 5 -29.66 11.45 -9.43
C ALA A 5 -28.42 11.06 -8.61
N PRO A 6 -28.20 11.63 -7.40
CA PRO A 6 -27.05 11.28 -6.57
C PRO A 6 -27.05 9.80 -6.23
N ILE A 7 -25.92 9.12 -6.44
CA ILE A 7 -25.72 7.74 -6.02
C ILE A 7 -25.26 7.76 -4.57
N ASN A 8 -26.01 7.10 -3.68
CA ASN A 8 -25.59 6.93 -2.31
C ASN A 8 -24.69 5.70 -2.18
N VAL A 9 -23.47 5.88 -1.66
CA VAL A 9 -22.48 4.80 -1.48
C VAL A 9 -22.20 4.65 0.01
N ILE A 10 -22.47 3.44 0.54
CA ILE A 10 -22.15 3.09 1.93
C ILE A 10 -20.96 2.13 1.91
N VAL A 11 -19.89 2.49 2.62
CA VAL A 11 -18.67 1.69 2.72
C VAL A 11 -18.60 1.04 4.09
N HIS A 12 -18.53 -0.28 4.12
CA HIS A 12 -18.35 -1.05 5.35
C HIS A 12 -16.90 -1.49 5.50
N CYS A 13 -16.23 -1.01 6.54
CA CYS A 13 -14.87 -1.43 6.86
C CYS A 13 -14.88 -2.75 7.64
N PRO A 14 -13.95 -3.69 7.36
CA PRO A 14 -13.84 -4.92 8.13
C PRO A 14 -13.47 -4.64 9.59
N ALA A 15 -14.27 -5.16 10.52
CA ALA A 15 -14.04 -5.02 11.97
C ALA A 15 -13.23 -6.18 12.57
N THR A 16 -13.14 -7.32 11.88
CA THR A 16 -12.44 -8.51 12.37
C THR A 16 -10.96 -8.46 12.02
N GLY A 17 -10.11 -9.08 12.85
CA GLY A 17 -8.68 -9.19 12.59
C GLY A 17 -8.36 -9.93 11.28
N GLU A 18 -9.16 -10.94 10.92
CA GLU A 18 -9.05 -11.62 9.62
C GLU A 18 -9.41 -10.71 8.45
N GLY A 19 -10.50 -9.95 8.57
CA GLY A 19 -10.92 -8.99 7.54
C GLY A 19 -9.90 -7.87 7.34
N GLN A 20 -9.29 -7.39 8.42
CA GLN A 20 -8.19 -6.42 8.37
C GLN A 20 -6.95 -7.00 7.66
N ARG A 21 -6.57 -8.25 7.95
CA ARG A 21 -5.46 -8.93 7.26
C ARG A 21 -5.75 -9.12 5.78
N GLU A 22 -6.97 -9.50 5.44
CA GLU A 22 -7.37 -9.69 4.06
C GLU A 22 -7.37 -8.37 3.28
N LEU A 23 -7.90 -7.31 3.87
CA LEU A 23 -7.85 -5.97 3.30
C LEU A 23 -6.39 -5.53 3.08
N ALA A 24 -5.52 -5.71 4.07
CA ALA A 24 -4.11 -5.36 3.95
C ALA A 24 -3.41 -6.12 2.80
N ARG A 25 -3.73 -7.41 2.62
CA ARG A 25 -3.23 -8.24 1.50
C ARG A 25 -3.68 -7.67 0.15
N ARG A 26 -4.97 -7.35 -0.02
CA ARG A 26 -5.50 -6.79 -1.27
C ARG A 26 -4.94 -5.40 -1.56
N VAL A 27 -4.89 -4.54 -0.54
CA VAL A 27 -4.29 -3.20 -0.64
C VAL A 27 -2.83 -3.27 -1.06
N SER A 28 -2.09 -4.26 -0.55
CA SER A 28 -0.68 -4.47 -0.96
C SER A 28 -0.55 -4.79 -2.46
N GLY A 29 -1.45 -5.61 -3.00
CA GLY A 29 -1.50 -5.90 -4.45
C GLY A 29 -1.78 -4.64 -5.27
N VAL A 30 -2.87 -3.92 -4.95
CA VAL A 30 -3.24 -2.67 -5.65
C VAL A 30 -2.13 -1.62 -5.54
N ARG A 31 -1.47 -1.52 -4.39
CA ARG A 31 -0.34 -0.61 -4.18
C ARG A 31 0.84 -0.98 -5.08
N ALA A 32 1.14 -2.26 -5.26
CA ALA A 32 2.19 -2.71 -6.17
C ALA A 32 1.86 -2.37 -7.63
N ASP A 33 0.62 -2.66 -8.07
CA ASP A 33 0.16 -2.34 -9.43
C ASP A 33 0.23 -0.83 -9.71
N PHE A 34 -0.19 -0.02 -8.74
CA PHE A 34 -0.12 1.44 -8.83
C PHE A 34 1.32 1.95 -8.96
N VAL A 35 2.26 1.41 -8.16
CA VAL A 35 3.68 1.77 -8.26
C VAL A 35 4.22 1.41 -9.64
N THR A 36 3.90 0.23 -10.17
CA THR A 36 4.33 -0.19 -11.49
C THR A 36 3.77 0.72 -12.58
N ASP A 37 2.47 1.06 -12.54
CA ASP A 37 1.86 1.95 -13.51
C ASP A 37 2.45 3.36 -13.45
N ALA A 38 2.66 3.90 -12.23
CA ALA A 38 3.29 5.20 -12.02
C ALA A 38 4.69 5.25 -12.63
N ILE A 39 5.54 4.23 -12.37
CA ILE A 39 6.91 4.16 -12.91
C ILE A 39 6.90 4.03 -14.43
N ARG A 40 5.95 3.26 -14.99
CA ARG A 40 5.83 3.11 -16.45
C ARG A 40 5.56 4.45 -17.14
N ARG A 41 4.72 5.30 -16.55
CA ARG A 41 4.33 6.63 -17.07
C ARG A 41 5.44 7.68 -16.98
N LEU A 42 6.51 7.44 -16.21
CA LEU A 42 7.61 8.39 -16.12
C LEU A 42 8.39 8.48 -17.45
N ASN A 43 8.71 9.71 -17.86
CA ASN A 43 9.57 9.99 -19.00
C ASN A 43 11.05 9.87 -18.60
N CYS A 44 11.50 8.66 -18.32
CA CYS A 44 12.89 8.37 -17.98
C CYS A 44 13.38 7.09 -18.67
N PRO A 45 14.70 6.93 -18.86
CA PRO A 45 15.29 5.71 -19.40
C PRO A 45 14.95 4.48 -18.55
N THR A 46 14.92 3.31 -19.17
CA THR A 46 14.61 2.03 -18.50
C THR A 46 15.52 1.76 -17.30
N SER A 47 16.80 2.14 -17.37
CA SER A 47 17.75 1.99 -16.25
C SER A 47 17.32 2.78 -15.00
N GLN A 48 16.83 4.01 -15.17
CA GLN A 48 16.33 4.84 -14.08
C GLN A 48 15.01 4.28 -13.51
N LYS A 49 14.13 3.74 -14.36
CA LYS A 49 12.90 3.06 -13.93
C LYS A 49 13.20 1.85 -13.04
N LEU A 50 14.18 1.04 -13.44
CA LEU A 50 14.62 -0.12 -12.65
C LEU A 50 15.26 0.30 -11.32
N ALA A 51 16.11 1.32 -11.33
CA ALA A 51 16.71 1.87 -10.11
C ALA A 51 15.63 2.38 -9.14
N LEU A 52 14.61 3.08 -9.66
CA LEU A 52 13.50 3.59 -8.86
C LEU A 52 12.65 2.46 -8.28
N LEU A 53 12.32 1.43 -9.07
CA LEU A 53 11.58 0.26 -8.59
C LEU A 53 12.32 -0.46 -7.45
N ASN A 54 13.64 -0.62 -7.59
CA ASN A 54 14.48 -1.21 -6.56
C ASN A 54 14.50 -0.35 -5.29
N ALA A 55 14.65 0.98 -5.43
CA ALA A 55 14.64 1.90 -4.29
C ALA A 55 13.29 1.88 -3.53
N VAL A 56 12.17 1.85 -4.26
CA VAL A 56 10.82 1.75 -3.65
C VAL A 56 10.65 0.42 -2.92
N THR A 57 11.12 -0.68 -3.52
CA THR A 57 11.07 -2.02 -2.90
C THR A 57 11.88 -2.07 -1.61
N GLU A 58 13.08 -1.49 -1.61
CA GLU A 58 13.94 -1.45 -0.43
C GLU A 58 13.34 -0.56 0.68
N SER A 59 12.80 0.61 0.32
CA SER A 59 12.09 1.47 1.26
C SER A 59 10.90 0.75 1.92
N ALA A 60 10.13 -0.02 1.14
CA ALA A 60 9.01 -0.80 1.67
C ALA A 60 9.49 -1.89 2.66
N ARG A 61 10.63 -2.53 2.40
CA ARG A 61 11.24 -3.51 3.33
C ARG A 61 11.69 -2.85 4.63
N GLN A 62 12.34 -1.70 4.54
CA GLN A 62 12.80 -0.95 5.72
C GLN A 62 11.62 -0.49 6.58
N GLN A 63 10.53 -0.01 5.97
CA GLN A 63 9.31 0.34 6.69
C GLN A 63 8.70 -0.86 7.43
N LYS A 64 8.68 -2.04 6.81
CA LYS A 64 8.22 -3.28 7.45
C LYS A 64 9.09 -3.66 8.65
N GLN A 65 10.42 -3.55 8.51
CA GLN A 65 11.37 -3.87 9.57
C GLN A 65 11.24 -2.89 10.74
N GLU A 66 11.11 -1.59 10.46
CA GLU A 66 10.92 -0.56 11.48
C GLU A 66 9.59 -0.74 12.23
N HIS A 67 8.52 -1.05 11.51
CA HIS A 67 7.23 -1.37 12.13
C HIS A 67 7.33 -2.59 13.05
N ASN A 68 8.06 -3.64 12.62
CA ASN A 68 8.31 -4.81 13.45
C ASN A 68 9.16 -4.46 14.69
N ARG A 69 10.23 -3.66 14.53
CA ARG A 69 11.08 -3.21 15.65
C ARG A 69 10.30 -2.43 16.69
N ARG A 70 9.45 -1.48 16.26
CA ARG A 70 8.60 -0.69 17.16
C ARG A 70 7.60 -1.56 17.93
N GLN A 71 7.08 -2.62 17.31
CA GLN A 71 6.21 -3.59 17.99
C GLN A 71 6.97 -4.46 18.99
N THR A 72 8.20 -4.90 18.66
CA THR A 72 9.04 -5.72 19.56
C THR A 72 9.67 -4.93 20.71
N ALA A 73 9.82 -3.61 20.58
CA ALA A 73 10.33 -2.73 21.63
C ALA A 73 9.29 -2.36 22.70
N SER A 74 8.01 -2.68 22.47
CA SER A 74 6.93 -2.62 23.46
C SER A 74 6.87 -3.94 24.26
N GLY A 75 7.95 -4.28 24.97
CA GLY A 75 7.95 -5.38 25.93
C GLY A 75 7.05 -5.07 27.15
N PRO A 76 6.52 -6.09 27.85
CA PRO A 76 5.58 -5.87 28.95
C PRO A 76 6.23 -5.08 30.08
N ILE A 77 5.56 -4.02 30.53
CA ILE A 77 5.85 -3.36 31.80
C ILE A 77 5.58 -4.42 32.87
N ARG A 78 6.64 -4.94 33.49
CA ARG A 78 6.56 -5.82 34.66
C ARG A 78 6.33 -4.99 35.92
#